data_AF-A0A2D6JW26-F1
#
_entry.id   AF-A0A2D6JW26-F1
#
_cell.length_a   1.000
_cell.length_b   1.000
_cell.length_c   1.000
_cell.angle_alpha   90.00
_cell.angle_beta   90.00
_cell.angle_gamma   90.00
#
_symmetry.space_group_name_H-M   'P 1'
#
loop_
_entity.id
_entity.type
_entity.pdbx_description
1 polymer ?
#
loop_
_entity_poly.entity_id
_entity_poly.type
_entity_poly.pdbx_seq_one_letter_code
_entity_poly.pdbx_strand_id
1 'polypeptide(L)'
;MTSAFDWRTAPKSICHDIFFKGDRVGTSWAVLRSYPNIPAAAADEVVIECFQRMQDVGAIGLRGYRKHSIYKLSPAGHPREAFVEDSNGNALRFLISKKHLIIGSDKRRLNAPIDFVLENNMFPLAAYLLLLHPPETRHRYNAVIADNAVTLPLEVTASDHGYVTNLGETYSRGDDGVVSEVTLKTPLFHAYRARRRIPRWPSPLASPRFRYVPYKDIKTKETTLTVSGRETEATIARPKKPTQTNTVCVFVGGTGIFNRHGFTSQIDLGYHRLLDGLAIEGIATIRYERFPKGTGDLATAEEAIDFGALCRGAAAWLDWLDGEAWAKGMPKVIIGHSLGGLVALRLSAVRSDLAGAVVLNTPGGTLRNTTAIQHSWFARHMDVPDSSKREAARLRKVFITALETDAEWTDETVPVEILPFKRQRGLLKSILDLDPCGLVGAGSAPLLIVQGQNDIQVPPGDARRLLATARNANRRAKLIEACGLDHLLRRNDAEGLRAIKNYVDRRRRIPIALIRQIAKALKDIAG
;
A
#
# COMPACT_ATOMS: atom_id res chain seq x y z
N MET A 1 -31.55 -30.92 -16.45
CA MET A 1 -32.14 -29.71 -15.84
C MET A 1 -31.99 -29.87 -14.33
N THR A 2 -30.93 -29.31 -13.75
CA THR A 2 -30.76 -29.26 -12.29
C THR A 2 -31.84 -28.31 -11.74
N SER A 3 -32.65 -28.77 -10.79
CA SER A 3 -33.60 -27.92 -10.09
C SER A 3 -32.86 -26.73 -9.49
N ALA A 4 -33.37 -25.51 -9.67
CA ALA A 4 -32.78 -24.33 -9.06
C ALA A 4 -32.72 -24.51 -7.54
N PHE A 5 -31.56 -24.21 -6.96
CA PHE A 5 -31.34 -24.30 -5.51
C PHE A 5 -32.31 -23.38 -4.77
N ASP A 6 -32.98 -23.88 -3.72
CA ASP A 6 -33.90 -23.07 -2.92
C ASP A 6 -33.14 -22.23 -1.89
N TRP A 7 -32.88 -20.97 -2.26
CA TRP A 7 -32.23 -19.97 -1.41
C TRP A 7 -32.94 -19.70 -0.07
N ARG A 8 -34.21 -20.11 0.10
CA ARG A 8 -34.93 -19.98 1.38
C ARG A 8 -34.42 -20.96 2.44
N THR A 9 -33.84 -22.06 1.99
CA THR A 9 -33.27 -23.10 2.87
C THR A 9 -31.81 -22.84 3.23
N ALA A 10 -31.14 -21.92 2.52
CA ALA A 10 -29.76 -21.54 2.81
C ALA A 10 -29.62 -20.81 4.16
N PRO A 11 -28.48 -20.98 4.86
CA PRO A 11 -28.15 -20.13 6.00
C PRO A 11 -28.23 -18.65 5.63
N LYS A 12 -28.83 -17.81 6.49
CA LYS A 12 -28.87 -16.36 6.27
C LYS A 12 -27.48 -15.71 6.37
N SER A 13 -26.59 -16.32 7.14
CA SER A 13 -25.21 -15.89 7.26
C SER A 13 -24.30 -17.06 7.58
N ILE A 14 -23.12 -17.07 6.97
CA ILE A 14 -22.03 -17.99 7.27
C ILE A 14 -20.86 -17.16 7.79
N CYS A 15 -20.16 -17.67 8.79
CA CYS A 15 -19.04 -16.99 9.42
C CYS A 15 -17.95 -18.00 9.74
N HIS A 16 -16.71 -17.64 9.49
CA HIS A 16 -15.54 -18.44 9.84
C HIS A 16 -14.52 -17.57 10.58
N ASP A 17 -14.07 -18.02 11.75
CA ASP A 17 -12.90 -17.47 12.41
C ASP A 17 -11.65 -18.08 11.77
N ILE A 18 -10.67 -17.25 11.48
CA ILE A 18 -9.43 -17.61 10.79
C ILE A 18 -8.31 -17.62 11.82
N PHE A 19 -7.55 -18.70 11.84
CA PHE A 19 -6.48 -18.96 12.78
C PHE A 19 -5.17 -19.10 12.03
N PHE A 20 -4.11 -18.56 12.62
CA PHE A 20 -2.73 -18.76 12.20
C PHE A 20 -1.94 -19.35 13.36
N LYS A 21 -1.34 -20.54 13.17
CA LYS A 21 -0.63 -21.28 14.24
C LYS A 21 -1.41 -21.38 15.57
N GLY A 22 -2.73 -21.54 15.49
CA GLY A 22 -3.62 -21.66 16.65
C GLY A 22 -4.16 -20.34 17.22
N ASP A 23 -3.61 -19.19 16.80
CA ASP A 23 -4.09 -17.87 17.21
C ASP A 23 -5.14 -17.35 16.24
N ARG A 24 -6.25 -16.80 16.75
CA ARG A 24 -7.29 -16.22 15.89
C ARG A 24 -6.81 -14.90 15.30
N VAL A 25 -6.48 -14.91 14.02
CA VAL A 25 -5.99 -13.77 13.26
C VAL A 25 -7.03 -13.11 12.37
N GLY A 26 -8.24 -13.66 12.28
CA GLY A 26 -9.27 -13.00 11.50
C GLY A 26 -10.65 -13.60 11.66
N THR A 27 -11.60 -12.96 11.01
CA THR A 27 -12.96 -13.49 10.84
C THR A 27 -13.47 -13.04 9.48
N SER A 28 -14.14 -13.95 8.79
CA SER A 28 -14.87 -13.69 7.54
C SER A 28 -16.35 -13.98 7.74
N TRP A 29 -17.19 -13.23 7.06
CA TRP A 29 -18.64 -13.35 7.05
C TRP A 29 -19.15 -13.33 5.60
N ALA A 30 -20.21 -14.08 5.33
CA ALA A 30 -21.03 -13.93 4.14
C ALA A 30 -22.50 -13.91 4.57
N VAL A 31 -23.23 -12.90 4.13
CA VAL A 31 -24.62 -12.63 4.50
C VAL A 31 -25.46 -12.72 3.24
N LEU A 32 -26.40 -13.64 3.24
CA LEU A 32 -27.39 -13.75 2.19
C LEU A 32 -28.44 -12.65 2.40
N ARG A 33 -28.52 -11.70 1.47
CA ARG A 33 -29.56 -10.67 1.46
C ARG A 33 -30.62 -11.08 0.46
N SER A 34 -31.77 -11.56 0.97
CA SER A 34 -32.94 -11.92 0.16
C SER A 34 -34.19 -11.16 0.59
N TYR A 35 -35.06 -10.95 -0.40
CA TYR A 35 -36.38 -10.29 -0.42
C TYR A 35 -37.37 -10.81 0.65
N PRO A 36 -38.33 -9.96 1.11
CA PRO A 36 -39.56 -9.75 0.34
C PRO A 36 -39.89 -8.30 -0.09
N ASN A 37 -39.02 -7.30 0.08
CA ASN A 37 -39.37 -5.88 -0.11
C ASN A 37 -38.49 -5.09 -1.11
N ILE A 38 -38.42 -5.47 -2.40
CA ILE A 38 -37.95 -4.57 -3.47
C ILE A 38 -39.07 -4.52 -4.56
N PRO A 39 -39.24 -3.43 -5.34
CA PRO A 39 -40.27 -3.39 -6.40
C PRO A 39 -40.01 -4.44 -7.50
N ALA A 40 -41.07 -4.94 -8.15
CA ALA A 40 -41.10 -6.10 -9.05
C ALA A 40 -40.06 -6.13 -10.21
N ALA A 41 -39.36 -5.04 -10.51
CA ALA A 41 -38.27 -4.99 -11.48
C ALA A 41 -36.94 -5.61 -10.97
N ALA A 42 -36.81 -5.93 -9.68
CA ALA A 42 -35.59 -6.48 -9.06
C ALA A 42 -35.73 -7.93 -8.54
N ALA A 43 -36.79 -8.65 -8.94
CA ALA A 43 -37.13 -9.99 -8.43
C ALA A 43 -36.21 -11.14 -8.90
N ASP A 44 -35.17 -10.85 -9.70
CA ASP A 44 -34.34 -11.84 -10.39
C ASP A 44 -32.86 -11.89 -9.93
N GLU A 45 -32.53 -11.36 -8.74
CA GLU A 45 -31.14 -11.26 -8.29
C GLU A 45 -30.96 -11.63 -6.81
N VAL A 46 -30.00 -12.52 -6.55
CA VAL A 46 -29.59 -12.94 -5.21
C VAL A 46 -28.32 -12.20 -4.83
N VAL A 47 -28.28 -11.61 -3.64
CA VAL A 47 -27.12 -10.84 -3.18
C VAL A 47 -26.45 -11.54 -2.01
N ILE A 48 -25.15 -11.82 -2.15
CA ILE A 48 -24.30 -12.24 -1.05
C ILE A 48 -23.36 -11.09 -0.72
N GLU A 49 -23.48 -10.58 0.51
CA GLU A 49 -22.60 -9.54 1.02
C GLU A 49 -21.58 -10.14 1.97
N CYS A 50 -20.32 -9.88 1.69
CA CYS A 50 -19.19 -10.55 2.30
C CYS A 50 -18.33 -9.53 3.06
N PHE A 51 -17.87 -9.90 4.24
CA PHE A 51 -16.99 -9.08 5.06
C PHE A 51 -15.79 -9.92 5.50
N GLN A 52 -14.63 -9.30 5.57
CA GLN A 52 -13.47 -9.92 6.19
C GLN A 52 -12.74 -8.91 7.05
N ARG A 53 -12.27 -9.36 8.20
CA ARG A 53 -11.39 -8.60 9.07
C ARG A 53 -10.23 -9.49 9.44
N MET A 54 -9.04 -9.14 8.94
CA MET A 54 -7.79 -9.73 9.38
C MET A 54 -7.10 -8.82 10.39
N GLN A 55 -6.41 -9.44 11.33
CA GLN A 55 -5.50 -8.83 12.27
C GLN A 55 -4.09 -8.85 11.68
N ASP A 56 -3.21 -8.04 12.23
CA ASP A 56 -1.80 -8.13 11.91
C ASP A 56 -1.28 -9.51 12.33
N VAL A 57 -0.65 -10.22 11.38
CA VAL A 57 0.09 -11.44 11.65
C VAL A 57 1.54 -11.14 11.36
N GLY A 58 2.18 -10.59 12.40
CA GLY A 58 3.60 -10.28 12.44
C GLY A 58 4.51 -11.51 12.22
N ALA A 59 3.94 -12.70 12.10
CA ALA A 59 4.64 -13.93 11.78
C ALA A 59 4.81 -14.17 10.27
N ILE A 60 4.04 -13.51 9.40
CA ILE A 60 4.04 -13.76 7.94
C ILE A 60 3.93 -12.49 7.13
N GLY A 61 3.88 -11.34 7.79
CA GLY A 61 3.70 -10.06 7.12
C GLY A 61 2.33 -9.70 6.66
N LEU A 62 1.35 -10.44 7.16
CA LEU A 62 -0.02 -10.02 7.01
C LEU A 62 -0.20 -8.75 7.82
N ARG A 63 -0.45 -7.63 7.14
CA ARG A 63 -1.00 -6.45 7.79
C ARG A 63 -2.49 -6.66 7.97
N GLY A 64 -3.01 -6.20 9.10
CA GLY A 64 -4.42 -6.16 9.39
C GLY A 64 -5.12 -5.36 8.31
N TYR A 65 -6.06 -6.00 7.64
CA TYR A 65 -6.88 -5.38 6.63
C TYR A 65 -8.34 -5.70 6.91
N ARG A 66 -9.20 -4.95 6.24
CA ARG A 66 -10.60 -5.33 6.14
C ARG A 66 -11.00 -5.34 4.68
N LYS A 67 -11.87 -6.25 4.28
CA LYS A 67 -12.44 -6.32 2.94
C LYS A 67 -13.96 -6.40 3.02
N HIS A 68 -14.61 -5.80 2.03
CA HIS A 68 -16.05 -5.84 1.83
C HIS A 68 -16.33 -6.11 0.37
N SER A 69 -17.14 -7.13 0.12
CA SER A 69 -17.45 -7.57 -1.23
C SER A 69 -18.94 -7.81 -1.37
N ILE A 70 -19.48 -7.50 -2.54
CA ILE A 70 -20.89 -7.70 -2.88
C ILE A 70 -20.94 -8.55 -4.14
N TYR A 71 -21.59 -9.70 -4.07
CA TYR A 71 -21.79 -10.62 -5.18
C TYR A 71 -23.26 -10.64 -5.53
N LYS A 72 -23.55 -10.35 -6.80
CA LYS A 72 -24.88 -10.42 -7.37
C LYS A 72 -24.97 -11.61 -8.31
N LEU A 73 -25.88 -12.50 -7.99
CA LEU A 73 -26.05 -13.80 -8.64
C LEU A 73 -27.42 -13.88 -9.29
N SER A 74 -27.52 -14.61 -10.39
CA SER A 74 -28.82 -15.07 -10.89
C SER A 74 -29.50 -16.02 -9.89
N PRO A 75 -30.81 -16.28 -10.00
CA PRO A 75 -31.50 -17.24 -9.13
C PRO A 75 -30.90 -18.66 -9.20
N ALA A 76 -30.23 -19.00 -10.31
CA ALA A 76 -29.53 -20.26 -10.49
C ALA A 76 -28.12 -20.29 -9.85
N GLY A 77 -27.64 -19.20 -9.25
CA GLY A 77 -26.32 -19.12 -8.59
C GLY A 77 -25.19 -18.55 -9.44
N HIS A 78 -25.40 -18.33 -10.74
CA HIS A 78 -24.34 -17.78 -11.60
C HIS A 78 -24.07 -16.29 -11.35
N PRO A 79 -22.80 -15.84 -11.30
CA PRO A 79 -22.44 -14.46 -11.04
C PRO A 79 -22.77 -13.55 -12.23
N ARG A 80 -23.36 -12.38 -11.92
CA ARG A 80 -23.63 -11.29 -12.87
C ARG A 80 -22.74 -10.09 -12.62
N GLU A 81 -22.51 -9.80 -11.34
CA GLU A 81 -21.67 -8.69 -10.92
C GLU A 81 -20.97 -9.06 -9.61
N ALA A 82 -19.71 -8.66 -9.48
CA ALA A 82 -18.99 -8.67 -8.22
C ALA A 82 -18.37 -7.30 -7.98
N PHE A 83 -18.49 -6.79 -6.77
CA PHE A 83 -17.81 -5.59 -6.30
C PHE A 83 -16.93 -5.99 -5.12
N VAL A 84 -15.67 -5.57 -5.11
CA VAL A 84 -14.70 -5.87 -4.06
C VAL A 84 -14.03 -4.59 -3.65
N GLU A 85 -14.01 -4.28 -2.35
CA GLU A 85 -13.36 -3.11 -1.78
C GLU A 85 -12.53 -3.47 -0.54
N ASP A 86 -11.34 -2.90 -0.44
CA ASP A 86 -10.49 -3.05 0.73
C ASP A 86 -10.58 -1.85 1.69
N SER A 87 -10.00 -2.00 2.89
CA SER A 87 -9.95 -0.94 3.89
C SER A 87 -9.13 0.29 3.51
N ASN A 88 -8.44 0.24 2.37
CA ASN A 88 -7.65 1.32 1.79
C ASN A 88 -8.46 2.12 0.74
N GLY A 89 -9.68 1.68 0.42
CA GLY A 89 -10.56 2.29 -0.58
C GLY A 89 -10.23 1.88 -2.01
N ASN A 90 -9.38 0.86 -2.20
CA ASN A 90 -9.21 0.23 -3.51
C ASN A 90 -10.48 -0.56 -3.81
N ALA A 91 -11.06 -0.33 -4.97
CA ALA A 91 -12.29 -1.01 -5.38
C ALA A 91 -12.19 -1.55 -6.81
N LEU A 92 -12.67 -2.77 -6.99
CA LEU A 92 -12.81 -3.43 -8.29
C LEU A 92 -14.26 -3.81 -8.52
N ARG A 93 -14.71 -3.62 -9.76
CA ARG A 93 -16.04 -4.00 -10.22
C ARG A 93 -15.91 -4.92 -11.42
N PHE A 94 -16.51 -6.09 -11.32
CA PHE A 94 -16.56 -7.12 -12.34
C PHE A 94 -17.97 -7.17 -12.89
N LEU A 95 -18.14 -6.95 -14.20
CA LEU A 95 -19.39 -7.22 -14.90
C LEU A 95 -19.23 -8.50 -15.70
N ILE A 96 -20.10 -9.47 -15.43
CA ILE A 96 -19.95 -10.85 -15.89
C ILE A 96 -21.15 -11.22 -16.74
N SER A 97 -20.87 -11.71 -17.95
CA SER A 97 -21.87 -12.27 -18.86
C SER A 97 -21.38 -13.62 -19.38
N LYS A 98 -22.23 -14.36 -20.07
CA LYS A 98 -21.86 -15.66 -20.67
C LYS A 98 -20.66 -15.60 -21.61
N LYS A 99 -20.39 -14.44 -22.24
CA LYS A 99 -19.36 -14.27 -23.28
C LYS A 99 -18.26 -13.27 -22.93
N HIS A 100 -18.44 -12.46 -21.90
CA HIS A 100 -17.52 -11.38 -21.58
C HIS A 100 -17.36 -11.16 -20.08
N LEU A 101 -16.14 -10.78 -19.69
CA LEU A 101 -15.77 -10.22 -18.41
C LEU A 101 -15.31 -8.77 -18.63
N ILE A 102 -15.88 -7.82 -17.89
CA ILE A 102 -15.52 -6.40 -17.98
C ILE A 102 -15.03 -5.92 -16.62
N ILE A 103 -13.88 -5.25 -16.60
CA ILE A 103 -13.24 -4.70 -15.41
C ILE A 103 -12.68 -3.32 -15.76
N GLY A 104 -13.27 -2.26 -15.21
CA GLY A 104 -12.95 -0.89 -15.62
C GLY A 104 -13.17 -0.70 -17.13
N SER A 105 -12.12 -0.35 -17.86
CA SER A 105 -12.13 -0.24 -19.34
C SER A 105 -11.73 -1.52 -20.07
N ASP A 106 -11.26 -2.55 -19.37
CA ASP A 106 -10.83 -3.82 -19.97
C ASP A 106 -12.04 -4.73 -20.20
N LYS A 107 -12.24 -5.16 -21.45
CA LYS A 107 -13.32 -6.06 -21.88
C LYS A 107 -12.71 -7.30 -22.51
N ARG A 108 -12.79 -8.43 -21.81
CA ARG A 108 -12.25 -9.72 -22.25
C ARG A 108 -13.35 -10.63 -22.76
N ARG A 109 -13.10 -11.32 -23.87
CA ARG A 109 -13.97 -12.40 -24.35
C ARG A 109 -13.66 -13.67 -23.56
N LEU A 110 -14.71 -14.37 -23.14
CA LEU A 110 -14.61 -15.60 -22.37
C LEU A 110 -14.77 -16.82 -23.29
N ASN A 111 -13.93 -17.83 -23.07
CA ASN A 111 -14.02 -19.12 -23.74
C ASN A 111 -14.94 -20.11 -23.00
N ALA A 112 -15.24 -19.83 -21.73
CA ALA A 112 -16.20 -20.54 -20.89
C ALA A 112 -16.86 -19.55 -19.91
N PRO A 113 -18.10 -19.81 -19.44
CA PRO A 113 -18.74 -18.98 -18.41
C PRO A 113 -17.88 -18.88 -17.14
N ILE A 114 -17.99 -17.76 -16.41
CA ILE A 114 -17.40 -17.66 -15.07
C ILE A 114 -18.38 -18.22 -14.06
N ASP A 115 -17.93 -19.19 -13.28
CA ASP A 115 -18.75 -19.82 -12.23
C ASP A 115 -18.65 -19.03 -10.92
N PHE A 116 -17.49 -18.40 -10.66
CA PHE A 116 -17.25 -17.71 -9.40
C PHE A 116 -16.15 -16.65 -9.49
N VAL A 117 -16.21 -15.65 -8.59
CA VAL A 117 -15.13 -14.68 -8.38
C VAL A 117 -14.51 -14.93 -7.01
N LEU A 118 -13.34 -15.56 -6.99
CA LEU A 118 -12.57 -15.85 -5.79
C LEU A 118 -11.85 -14.59 -5.32
N GLU A 119 -12.08 -14.24 -4.07
CA GLU A 119 -11.35 -13.20 -3.34
C GLU A 119 -10.47 -13.90 -2.29
N ASN A 120 -9.40 -13.23 -1.81
CA ASN A 120 -8.42 -13.80 -0.89
C ASN A 120 -9.07 -14.63 0.23
N ASN A 121 -8.96 -15.96 0.12
CA ASN A 121 -9.40 -16.96 1.10
C ASN A 121 -10.74 -16.63 1.81
N MET A 122 -11.76 -16.21 1.06
CA MET A 122 -13.09 -15.96 1.61
C MET A 122 -13.88 -17.26 1.82
N PHE A 123 -13.55 -17.98 2.90
CA PHE A 123 -14.16 -19.27 3.27
C PHE A 123 -15.70 -19.29 3.28
N PRO A 124 -16.41 -18.28 3.83
CA PRO A 124 -17.87 -18.28 3.85
C PRO A 124 -18.53 -18.18 2.48
N LEU A 125 -17.89 -17.50 1.51
CA LEU A 125 -18.42 -17.38 0.15
C LEU A 125 -18.20 -18.70 -0.61
N ALA A 126 -17.04 -19.34 -0.45
CA ALA A 126 -16.80 -20.67 -0.97
C ALA A 126 -17.78 -21.71 -0.37
N ALA A 127 -18.14 -21.56 0.91
CA ALA A 127 -19.17 -22.39 1.53
C ALA A 127 -20.55 -22.23 0.87
N TYR A 128 -20.96 -21.01 0.49
CA TYR A 128 -22.17 -20.83 -0.31
C TYR A 128 -22.05 -21.46 -1.70
N LEU A 129 -20.91 -21.31 -2.39
CA LEU A 129 -20.68 -21.96 -3.68
C LEU A 129 -20.87 -23.48 -3.60
N LEU A 130 -20.27 -24.12 -2.60
CA LEU A 130 -20.33 -25.58 -2.41
C LEU A 130 -21.71 -26.07 -1.99
N LEU A 131 -22.53 -25.21 -1.36
CA LEU A 131 -23.95 -25.50 -1.11
C LEU A 131 -24.80 -25.41 -2.39
N LEU A 132 -24.50 -24.44 -3.26
CA LEU A 132 -25.25 -24.20 -4.49
C LEU A 132 -24.97 -25.25 -5.56
N HIS A 133 -23.71 -25.64 -5.67
CA HIS A 133 -23.21 -26.53 -6.70
C HIS A 133 -22.32 -27.60 -6.07
N PRO A 134 -22.85 -28.49 -5.22
CA PRO A 134 -22.06 -29.55 -4.60
C PRO A 134 -21.56 -30.53 -5.67
N PRO A 135 -20.25 -30.81 -5.75
CA PRO A 135 -19.75 -31.85 -6.64
C PRO A 135 -20.12 -33.24 -6.10
N GLU A 136 -20.64 -34.13 -6.95
CA GLU A 136 -20.91 -35.53 -6.58
C GLU A 136 -19.62 -36.36 -6.50
N THR A 137 -18.71 -36.17 -7.45
CA THR A 137 -17.42 -36.88 -7.52
C THR A 137 -16.27 -35.90 -7.75
N ARG A 138 -16.24 -35.24 -8.91
CA ARG A 138 -15.30 -34.17 -9.23
C ARG A 138 -15.94 -33.17 -10.17
N HIS A 139 -15.74 -31.88 -9.91
CA HIS A 139 -16.22 -30.81 -10.77
C HIS A 139 -15.13 -29.77 -11.00
N ARG A 140 -15.12 -29.17 -12.19
CA ARG A 140 -14.21 -28.08 -12.54
C ARG A 140 -15.00 -26.79 -12.70
N TYR A 141 -14.72 -25.81 -11.86
CA TYR A 141 -15.27 -24.47 -11.91
C TYR A 141 -14.27 -23.52 -12.57
N ASN A 142 -14.79 -22.58 -13.34
CA ASN A 142 -14.03 -21.51 -13.95
C ASN A 142 -14.07 -20.28 -13.04
N ALA A 143 -13.02 -20.07 -12.25
CA ALA A 143 -12.95 -19.05 -11.23
C ALA A 143 -12.09 -17.85 -11.67
N VAL A 144 -12.52 -16.63 -11.35
CA VAL A 144 -11.72 -15.41 -11.51
C VAL A 144 -11.14 -15.02 -10.17
N ILE A 145 -9.82 -14.82 -10.07
CA ILE A 145 -9.20 -14.22 -8.88
C ILE A 145 -9.43 -12.71 -8.92
N ALA A 146 -10.08 -12.16 -7.91
CA ALA A 146 -10.42 -10.74 -7.84
C ALA A 146 -9.16 -9.83 -7.87
N ASP A 147 -8.08 -10.25 -7.24
CA ASP A 147 -6.88 -9.42 -7.07
C ASP A 147 -6.11 -9.16 -8.38
N ASN A 148 -6.17 -10.07 -9.35
CA ASN A 148 -5.39 -9.96 -10.59
C ASN A 148 -6.23 -10.20 -11.85
N ALA A 149 -7.54 -10.46 -11.70
CA ALA A 149 -8.47 -10.76 -12.76
C ALA A 149 -8.04 -11.95 -13.65
N VAL A 150 -7.20 -12.84 -13.15
CA VAL A 150 -6.80 -14.06 -13.83
C VAL A 150 -7.89 -15.10 -13.65
N THR A 151 -8.22 -15.80 -14.73
CA THR A 151 -9.13 -16.93 -14.70
C THR A 151 -8.34 -18.23 -14.51
N LEU A 152 -8.74 -19.09 -13.59
CA LEU A 152 -8.15 -20.42 -13.39
C LEU A 152 -9.22 -21.52 -13.31
N PRO A 153 -8.86 -22.76 -13.67
CA PRO A 153 -9.69 -23.93 -13.38
C PRO A 153 -9.53 -24.32 -11.91
N LEU A 154 -10.56 -24.09 -11.10
CA LEU A 154 -10.68 -24.64 -9.75
C LEU A 154 -11.33 -26.01 -9.85
N GLU A 155 -10.60 -27.06 -9.48
CA GLU A 155 -11.15 -28.40 -9.44
C GLU A 155 -11.46 -28.78 -8.00
N VAL A 156 -12.69 -29.23 -7.76
CA VAL A 156 -13.16 -29.66 -6.45
C VAL A 156 -13.56 -31.14 -6.55
N THR A 157 -12.95 -31.95 -5.71
CA THR A 157 -13.22 -33.40 -5.62
C THR A 157 -13.95 -33.67 -4.31
N ALA A 158 -15.03 -34.43 -4.37
CA ALA A 158 -15.74 -34.88 -3.19
C ALA A 158 -14.87 -35.87 -2.39
N SER A 159 -14.96 -35.81 -1.07
CA SER A 159 -14.35 -36.75 -0.14
C SER A 159 -15.36 -37.19 0.90
N ASP A 160 -15.03 -38.24 1.67
CA ASP A 160 -15.92 -38.82 2.69
C ASP A 160 -16.47 -37.78 3.67
N HIS A 161 -15.67 -36.75 3.99
CA HIS A 161 -16.00 -35.72 4.97
C HIS A 161 -16.21 -34.31 4.38
N GLY A 162 -16.16 -34.17 3.05
CA GLY A 162 -16.36 -32.86 2.42
C GLY A 162 -15.76 -32.78 1.02
N TYR A 163 -14.82 -31.83 0.83
CA TYR A 163 -14.28 -31.51 -0.48
C TYR A 163 -12.79 -31.18 -0.42
N VAL A 164 -12.05 -31.50 -1.49
CA VAL A 164 -10.63 -31.16 -1.67
C VAL A 164 -10.44 -30.44 -2.99
N THR A 165 -9.65 -29.36 -3.00
CA THR A 165 -9.37 -28.59 -4.20
C THR A 165 -8.00 -28.91 -4.80
N ASN A 166 -7.81 -28.61 -6.08
CA ASN A 166 -6.48 -28.62 -6.72
C ASN A 166 -5.53 -27.52 -6.24
N LEU A 167 -6.03 -26.54 -5.48
CA LEU A 167 -5.20 -25.53 -4.80
C LEU A 167 -4.72 -25.99 -3.42
N GLY A 168 -5.16 -27.18 -2.98
CA GLY A 168 -4.73 -27.80 -1.73
C GLY A 168 -5.55 -27.35 -0.51
N GLU A 169 -6.76 -26.83 -0.70
CA GLU A 169 -7.69 -26.59 0.41
C GLU A 169 -8.58 -27.82 0.63
N THR A 170 -8.81 -28.15 1.89
CA THR A 170 -9.80 -29.16 2.31
C THR A 170 -10.94 -28.44 3.02
N TYR A 171 -12.17 -28.65 2.55
CA TYR A 171 -13.40 -28.11 3.12
C TYR A 171 -14.18 -29.25 3.78
N SER A 172 -14.17 -29.31 5.10
CA SER A 172 -14.94 -30.30 5.86
C SER A 172 -16.37 -29.82 6.06
N ARG A 173 -17.35 -30.71 5.88
CA ARG A 173 -18.77 -30.39 6.10
C ARG A 173 -19.15 -30.65 7.56
N GLY A 174 -20.02 -29.81 8.12
CA GLY A 174 -20.72 -30.08 9.36
C GLY A 174 -21.99 -30.90 9.13
N ASP A 175 -22.64 -31.30 10.22
CA ASP A 175 -23.87 -32.09 10.20
C ASP A 175 -25.04 -31.41 9.44
N ASP A 176 -25.02 -30.08 9.36
CA ASP A 176 -25.99 -29.28 8.60
C ASP A 176 -25.61 -29.12 7.12
N GLY A 177 -24.61 -29.85 6.64
CA GLY A 177 -24.13 -29.84 5.25
C GLY A 177 -23.30 -28.62 4.87
N VAL A 178 -23.17 -27.63 5.75
CA VAL A 178 -22.40 -26.41 5.52
C VAL A 178 -20.95 -26.63 5.95
N VAL A 179 -20.00 -26.02 5.24
CA VAL A 179 -18.57 -26.09 5.57
C VAL A 179 -18.32 -25.64 7.01
N SER A 180 -17.86 -26.57 7.85
CA SER A 180 -17.53 -26.37 9.26
C SER A 180 -16.06 -26.02 9.47
N GLU A 181 -15.16 -26.55 8.66
CA GLU A 181 -13.72 -26.33 8.75
C GLU A 181 -13.12 -26.19 7.35
N VAL A 182 -12.12 -25.32 7.23
CA VAL A 182 -11.24 -25.24 6.06
C VAL A 182 -9.79 -25.33 6.50
N THR A 183 -9.04 -26.26 5.90
CA THR A 183 -7.60 -26.41 6.11
C THR A 183 -6.86 -26.24 4.80
N LEU A 184 -5.63 -25.71 4.88
CA LEU A 184 -4.75 -25.56 3.73
C LEU A 184 -3.65 -26.64 3.78
N LYS A 185 -3.08 -26.98 2.61
CA LYS A 185 -1.98 -27.94 2.46
C LYS A 185 -0.78 -27.65 3.37
N THR A 186 -0.55 -26.38 3.69
CA THR A 186 0.39 -25.94 4.73
C THR A 186 -0.42 -25.58 5.98
N PRO A 187 -0.25 -26.27 7.14
CA PRO A 187 -1.14 -26.19 8.31
C PRO A 187 -0.96 -24.89 9.12
N LEU A 188 -0.51 -23.83 8.45
CA LEU A 188 -0.32 -22.53 9.07
C LEU A 188 -1.65 -21.81 9.28
N PHE A 189 -2.61 -22.02 8.38
CA PHE A 189 -3.93 -21.42 8.46
C PHE A 189 -5.04 -22.46 8.58
N HIS A 190 -5.95 -22.19 9.50
CA HIS A 190 -7.17 -22.96 9.71
C HIS A 190 -8.35 -22.02 9.82
N ALA A 191 -9.50 -22.39 9.27
CA ALA A 191 -10.72 -21.62 9.44
C ALA A 191 -11.83 -22.50 10.02
N TYR A 192 -12.40 -22.06 11.13
CA TYR A 192 -13.49 -22.77 11.81
C TYR A 192 -14.77 -21.97 11.72
N ARG A 193 -15.86 -22.65 11.38
CA ARG A 193 -17.18 -22.03 11.38
C ARG A 193 -17.49 -21.51 12.78
N ALA A 194 -17.94 -20.27 12.84
CA ALA A 194 -18.17 -19.56 14.08
C ALA A 194 -19.52 -18.83 14.03
N ARG A 195 -19.98 -18.36 15.20
CA ARG A 195 -21.10 -17.43 15.30
C ARG A 195 -20.57 -16.10 15.82
N ARG A 196 -20.34 -15.15 14.92
CA ARG A 196 -19.90 -13.79 15.26
C ARG A 196 -20.92 -12.78 14.77
N ARG A 197 -21.14 -11.72 15.56
CA ARG A 197 -21.95 -10.59 15.12
C ARG A 197 -21.35 -10.00 13.85
N ILE A 198 -22.17 -9.86 12.81
CA ILE A 198 -21.76 -9.22 11.56
C ILE A 198 -21.29 -7.80 11.90
N PRO A 199 -20.06 -7.40 11.51
CA PRO A 199 -19.57 -6.07 11.79
C PRO A 199 -20.49 -5.03 11.13
N ARG A 200 -20.76 -3.93 11.84
CA ARG A 200 -21.35 -2.76 11.17
C ARG A 200 -20.33 -2.24 10.17
N TRP A 201 -20.64 -2.42 8.89
CA TRP A 201 -19.86 -1.91 7.80
C TRP A 201 -20.66 -0.79 7.14
N PRO A 202 -20.23 0.48 7.24
CA PRO A 202 -20.86 1.52 6.45
C PRO A 202 -20.61 1.20 4.97
N SER A 203 -21.69 0.94 4.23
CA SER A 203 -21.66 0.73 2.78
C SER A 203 -20.95 1.92 2.09
N PRO A 204 -20.20 1.70 0.99
CA PRO A 204 -19.29 2.70 0.40
C PRO A 204 -19.96 3.83 -0.38
N LEU A 205 -21.24 4.12 -0.13
CA LEU A 205 -21.82 5.40 -0.53
C LEU A 205 -21.30 6.58 0.33
N ALA A 206 -20.39 6.34 1.28
CA ALA A 206 -19.70 7.40 2.03
C ALA A 206 -18.30 7.69 1.46
N SER A 207 -18.17 8.81 0.73
CA SER A 207 -16.86 9.39 0.40
C SER A 207 -16.08 9.81 1.69
N PRO A 208 -14.76 10.06 1.64
CA PRO A 208 -13.71 9.14 2.06
C PRO A 208 -13.12 9.44 3.46
N ARG A 209 -12.51 8.38 4.03
CA ARG A 209 -11.32 8.51 4.89
C ARG A 209 -10.25 9.30 4.12
N PHE A 210 -9.84 10.46 4.64
CA PHE A 210 -8.89 11.41 4.03
C PHE A 210 -9.20 11.76 2.55
N ARG A 211 -9.93 12.85 2.33
CA ARG A 211 -10.12 13.42 1.00
C ARG A 211 -9.08 14.48 0.71
N TYR A 212 -8.44 14.40 -0.47
CA TYR A 212 -7.64 15.50 -0.95
C TYR A 212 -8.54 16.68 -1.33
N VAL A 213 -8.23 17.86 -0.78
CA VAL A 213 -8.85 19.13 -1.18
C VAL A 213 -7.70 20.09 -1.49
N PRO A 214 -7.56 20.54 -2.76
CA PRO A 214 -6.52 21.49 -3.12
C PRO A 214 -6.72 22.83 -2.40
N TYR A 215 -5.64 23.55 -2.14
CA TYR A 215 -5.77 24.94 -1.72
C TYR A 215 -6.48 25.77 -2.80
N LYS A 216 -7.27 26.75 -2.36
CA LYS A 216 -8.02 27.61 -3.27
C LYS A 216 -7.10 28.38 -4.21
N ASP A 217 -5.84 28.63 -3.86
CA ASP A 217 -4.91 29.52 -4.57
C ASP A 217 -3.96 28.85 -5.56
N ILE A 218 -4.19 27.56 -5.81
CA ILE A 218 -3.45 26.79 -6.80
C ILE A 218 -4.38 26.23 -7.87
N LYS A 219 -3.80 25.84 -9.00
CA LYS A 219 -4.46 25.04 -10.03
C LYS A 219 -3.90 23.63 -9.96
N THR A 220 -4.79 22.65 -9.77
CA THR A 220 -4.43 21.24 -9.85
C THR A 220 -4.85 20.61 -11.18
N LYS A 221 -4.06 19.67 -11.68
CA LYS A 221 -4.38 18.84 -12.85
C LYS A 221 -4.02 17.39 -12.52
N GLU A 222 -4.96 16.47 -12.68
CA GLU A 222 -4.67 15.04 -12.69
C GLU A 222 -4.09 14.65 -14.06
N THR A 223 -3.11 13.77 -14.07
CA THR A 223 -2.47 13.26 -15.28
C THR A 223 -2.02 11.82 -15.08
N THR A 224 -1.70 11.13 -16.17
CA THR A 224 -1.09 9.81 -16.13
C THR A 224 0.19 9.80 -16.97
N LEU A 225 1.13 8.94 -16.60
CA LEU A 225 2.32 8.63 -17.38
C LEU A 225 2.47 7.12 -17.49
N THR A 226 2.69 6.61 -18.70
CA THR A 226 3.01 5.21 -18.90
C THR A 226 4.49 4.97 -18.67
N VAL A 227 4.82 4.25 -17.60
CA VAL A 227 6.20 3.85 -17.27
C VAL A 227 6.28 2.35 -17.44
N SER A 228 7.17 1.88 -18.33
CA SER A 228 7.35 0.44 -18.61
C SER A 228 6.04 -0.29 -18.96
N GLY A 229 5.18 0.34 -19.77
CA GLY A 229 3.92 -0.24 -20.23
C GLY A 229 2.77 -0.20 -19.22
N ARG A 230 2.94 0.43 -18.04
CA ARG A 230 1.88 0.59 -17.05
C ARG A 230 1.63 2.06 -16.72
N GLU A 231 0.35 2.44 -16.60
CA GLU A 231 -0.04 3.82 -16.28
C GLU A 231 0.19 4.13 -14.80
N THR A 232 0.81 5.26 -14.51
CA THR A 232 0.97 5.81 -13.15
C THR A 232 0.23 7.12 -13.06
N GLU A 233 -0.66 7.27 -12.07
CA GLU A 233 -1.41 8.51 -11.85
C GLU A 233 -0.58 9.56 -11.13
N ALA A 234 -0.79 10.83 -11.44
CA ALA A 234 -0.18 11.94 -10.75
C ALA A 234 -1.09 13.15 -10.64
N THR A 235 -0.81 13.98 -9.63
CA THR A 235 -1.39 15.30 -9.50
C THR A 235 -0.29 16.35 -9.67
N ILE A 236 -0.53 17.29 -10.57
CA ILE A 236 0.28 18.48 -10.76
C ILE A 236 -0.39 19.62 -9.99
N ALA A 237 0.33 20.29 -9.10
CA ALA A 237 -0.11 21.52 -8.45
C ALA A 237 0.74 22.70 -8.94
N ARG A 238 0.09 23.79 -9.36
CA ARG A 238 0.74 24.99 -9.90
C ARG A 238 0.14 26.27 -9.32
N PRO A 239 0.88 27.38 -9.32
CA PRO A 239 0.30 28.70 -9.09
C PRO A 239 -0.92 28.95 -9.98
N LYS A 240 -1.92 29.68 -9.47
CA LYS A 240 -3.10 30.09 -10.26
C LYS A 240 -2.73 30.85 -11.54
N LYS A 241 -1.79 31.80 -11.43
CA LYS A 241 -1.29 32.57 -12.58
C LYS A 241 -0.06 31.86 -13.13
N PRO A 242 -0.09 31.35 -14.40
CA PRO A 242 1.03 30.59 -14.95
C PRO A 242 2.37 31.34 -14.88
N THR A 243 2.36 32.66 -15.05
CA THR A 243 3.53 33.55 -14.98
C THR A 243 4.22 33.58 -13.61
N GLN A 244 3.58 33.07 -12.55
CA GLN A 244 4.19 32.94 -11.22
C GLN A 244 4.97 31.63 -11.05
N THR A 245 4.86 30.70 -12.01
CA THR A 245 5.60 29.45 -11.96
C THR A 245 7.03 29.70 -12.44
N ASN A 246 8.01 29.50 -11.57
CA ASN A 246 9.41 29.74 -11.89
C ASN A 246 10.33 28.53 -11.63
N THR A 247 9.79 27.45 -11.08
CA THR A 247 10.51 26.20 -10.82
C THR A 247 9.53 25.05 -10.85
N VAL A 248 10.00 23.88 -11.26
CA VAL A 248 9.21 22.65 -11.34
C VAL A 248 9.88 21.53 -10.55
N CYS A 249 9.10 20.86 -9.73
CA CYS A 249 9.57 19.83 -8.81
C CYS A 249 8.86 18.50 -9.01
N VAL A 250 9.62 17.40 -9.04
CA VAL A 250 9.08 16.03 -8.90
C VAL A 250 9.29 15.56 -7.46
N PHE A 251 8.24 15.09 -6.81
CA PHE A 251 8.27 14.63 -5.42
C PHE A 251 8.28 13.10 -5.30
N VAL A 252 9.15 12.58 -4.45
CA VAL A 252 9.24 11.17 -4.08
C VAL A 252 9.06 11.01 -2.56
N GLY A 253 8.08 10.23 -2.14
CA GLY A 253 7.79 10.00 -0.71
C GLY A 253 8.67 8.92 -0.04
N GLY A 254 8.48 8.75 1.27
CA GLY A 254 9.20 7.75 2.09
C GLY A 254 8.72 6.30 1.90
N THR A 255 9.20 5.33 2.69
CA THR A 255 9.00 3.88 2.50
C THR A 255 7.56 3.36 2.55
N GLY A 256 6.63 4.03 3.26
CA GLY A 256 5.28 3.50 3.51
C GLY A 256 4.38 3.37 2.27
N ILE A 257 3.26 2.64 2.41
CA ILE A 257 2.17 2.60 1.41
C ILE A 257 1.24 3.79 1.68
N PHE A 258 1.13 4.66 0.70
CA PHE A 258 0.24 5.82 0.69
C PHE A 258 -0.11 6.16 -0.75
N ASN A 259 -1.25 6.84 -0.94
CA ASN A 259 -1.56 7.44 -2.24
C ASN A 259 -0.69 8.67 -2.52
N ARG A 260 -0.69 9.18 -3.75
CA ARG A 260 0.12 10.34 -4.17
C ARG A 260 -0.04 11.61 -3.32
N HIS A 261 -1.14 11.75 -2.58
CA HIS A 261 -1.39 12.88 -1.68
C HIS A 261 -0.76 12.71 -0.28
N GLY A 262 -0.22 11.53 0.01
CA GLY A 262 0.37 11.16 1.29
C GLY A 262 -0.64 10.62 2.30
N PHE A 263 -1.78 10.09 1.86
CA PHE A 263 -2.72 9.43 2.75
C PHE A 263 -2.45 7.93 2.85
N THR A 264 -2.31 7.45 4.08
CA THR A 264 -2.43 6.01 4.41
C THR A 264 -3.84 5.74 4.93
N SER A 265 -4.15 4.48 5.28
CA SER A 265 -5.42 4.12 5.92
C SER A 265 -5.67 4.82 7.27
N GLN A 266 -4.61 5.30 7.94
CA GLN A 266 -4.67 5.86 9.30
C GLN A 266 -4.03 7.24 9.45
N ILE A 267 -3.04 7.58 8.60
CA ILE A 267 -2.16 8.73 8.76
C ILE A 267 -2.22 9.58 7.49
N ASP A 268 -2.41 10.89 7.68
CA ASP A 268 -2.06 11.88 6.66
C ASP A 268 -0.60 12.26 6.87
N LEU A 269 0.28 11.92 5.93
CA LEU A 269 1.72 12.23 5.97
C LEU A 269 1.99 13.71 5.64
N GLY A 270 1.03 14.42 5.06
CA GLY A 270 1.10 15.87 4.82
C GLY A 270 1.76 16.27 3.51
N TYR A 271 2.10 15.32 2.64
CA TYR A 271 2.75 15.60 1.36
C TYR A 271 1.95 16.58 0.51
N HIS A 272 0.64 16.38 0.37
CA HIS A 272 -0.21 17.33 -0.36
C HIS A 272 -0.11 18.76 0.20
N ARG A 273 -0.05 18.95 1.53
CA ARG A 273 0.05 20.30 2.13
C ARG A 273 1.39 20.96 1.85
N LEU A 274 2.48 20.19 1.96
CA LEU A 274 3.81 20.69 1.64
C LEU A 274 3.87 21.13 0.18
N LEU A 275 3.45 20.25 -0.74
CA LEU A 275 3.60 20.44 -2.17
C LEU A 275 2.64 21.50 -2.72
N ASP A 276 1.40 21.53 -2.24
CA ASP A 276 0.46 22.60 -2.58
C ASP A 276 0.92 23.95 -1.99
N GLY A 277 1.54 23.94 -0.81
CA GLY A 277 2.15 25.13 -0.21
C GLY A 277 3.34 25.65 -1.03
N LEU A 278 4.19 24.77 -1.56
CA LEU A 278 5.25 25.17 -2.49
C LEU A 278 4.67 25.75 -3.79
N ALA A 279 3.54 25.22 -4.28
CA ALA A 279 2.83 25.75 -5.45
C ALA A 279 2.24 27.15 -5.19
N ILE A 280 1.76 27.45 -3.98
CA ILE A 280 1.39 28.83 -3.60
C ILE A 280 2.60 29.76 -3.71
N GLU A 281 3.78 29.27 -3.34
CA GLU A 281 5.03 30.03 -3.37
C GLU A 281 5.71 30.04 -4.76
N GLY A 282 5.03 29.68 -5.85
CA GLY A 282 5.58 29.79 -7.22
C GLY A 282 6.26 28.54 -7.77
N ILE A 283 6.28 27.43 -7.02
CA ILE A 283 6.99 26.20 -7.39
C ILE A 283 5.97 25.14 -7.81
N ALA A 284 5.91 24.81 -9.10
CA ALA A 284 5.07 23.71 -9.58
C ALA A 284 5.54 22.38 -8.99
N THR A 285 4.62 21.53 -8.55
CA THR A 285 4.94 20.22 -7.98
C THR A 285 4.18 19.10 -8.69
N ILE A 286 4.89 17.99 -8.92
CA ILE A 286 4.33 16.72 -9.39
C ILE A 286 4.48 15.70 -8.28
N ARG A 287 3.37 15.08 -7.89
CA ARG A 287 3.34 13.91 -7.01
C ARG A 287 2.58 12.79 -7.70
N TYR A 288 3.11 11.60 -7.66
CA TYR A 288 2.62 10.46 -8.42
C TYR A 288 2.41 9.23 -7.53
N GLU A 289 1.56 8.32 -7.98
CA GLU A 289 1.35 7.05 -7.32
C GLU A 289 2.60 6.19 -7.39
N ARG A 290 2.98 5.54 -6.30
CA ARG A 290 4.10 4.59 -6.35
C ARG A 290 3.78 3.40 -7.23
N PHE A 291 2.53 2.94 -7.14
CA PHE A 291 2.07 1.74 -7.82
C PHE A 291 1.26 2.13 -9.06
N PRO A 292 1.39 1.39 -10.16
CA PRO A 292 0.59 1.65 -11.35
C PRO A 292 -0.92 1.52 -11.10
N LYS A 293 -1.71 2.19 -11.93
CA LYS A 293 -3.16 2.08 -11.95
C LYS A 293 -3.59 0.62 -12.19
N GLY A 294 -4.62 0.19 -11.48
CA GLY A 294 -5.11 -1.19 -11.55
C GLY A 294 -4.24 -2.21 -10.80
N THR A 295 -3.27 -1.76 -9.98
CA THR A 295 -2.60 -2.64 -9.03
C THR A 295 -3.63 -3.17 -8.03
N GLY A 296 -3.90 -4.47 -8.04
CA GLY A 296 -4.80 -5.12 -7.11
C GLY A 296 -4.14 -5.37 -5.76
N ASP A 297 -3.25 -6.37 -5.69
CA ASP A 297 -2.52 -6.67 -4.45
C ASP A 297 -1.28 -5.78 -4.25
N LEU A 298 -1.41 -4.83 -3.32
CA LEU A 298 -0.33 -3.93 -2.94
C LEU A 298 0.83 -4.63 -2.20
N ALA A 299 0.61 -5.76 -1.54
CA ALA A 299 1.68 -6.49 -0.85
C ALA A 299 2.63 -7.14 -1.86
N THR A 300 2.09 -7.88 -2.82
CA THR A 300 2.86 -8.43 -3.95
C THR A 300 3.52 -7.32 -4.77
N ALA A 301 2.81 -6.21 -5.01
CA ALA A 301 3.39 -5.09 -5.74
C ALA A 301 4.54 -4.40 -4.99
N GLU A 302 4.46 -4.28 -3.65
CA GLU A 302 5.55 -3.74 -2.82
C GLU A 302 6.77 -4.68 -2.83
N GLU A 303 6.57 -6.00 -2.83
CA GLU A 303 7.64 -7.00 -2.86
C GLU A 303 8.47 -6.93 -4.15
N ALA A 304 7.79 -6.63 -5.27
CA ALA A 304 8.40 -6.52 -6.59
C ALA A 304 9.16 -5.20 -6.85
N ILE A 305 9.09 -4.22 -5.94
CA ILE A 305 9.76 -2.92 -6.10
C ILE A 305 11.13 -2.95 -5.44
N ASP A 306 12.14 -2.51 -6.20
CA ASP A 306 13.48 -2.20 -5.71
C ASP A 306 13.79 -0.69 -5.79
N PHE A 307 14.94 -0.28 -5.28
CA PHE A 307 15.39 1.11 -5.33
C PHE A 307 15.60 1.61 -6.77
N GLY A 308 16.04 0.74 -7.67
CA GLY A 308 16.20 1.05 -9.08
C GLY A 308 14.88 1.43 -9.74
N ALA A 309 13.81 0.70 -9.45
CA ALA A 309 12.46 0.98 -9.93
C ALA A 309 11.95 2.33 -9.44
N LEU A 310 12.23 2.68 -8.18
CA LEU A 310 11.90 4.02 -7.65
C LEU A 310 12.65 5.13 -8.40
N CYS A 311 13.95 4.93 -8.67
CA CYS A 311 14.75 5.87 -9.44
C CYS A 311 14.25 6.02 -10.88
N ARG A 312 13.93 4.91 -11.56
CA ARG A 312 13.37 4.92 -12.92
C ARG A 312 12.02 5.64 -12.98
N GLY A 313 11.13 5.40 -12.01
CA GLY A 313 9.84 6.08 -11.94
C GLY A 313 10.00 7.59 -11.76
N ALA A 314 10.88 8.03 -10.85
CA ALA A 314 11.16 9.45 -10.65
C ALA A 314 11.82 10.11 -11.88
N ALA A 315 12.76 9.41 -12.53
CA ALA A 315 13.41 9.86 -13.76
C ALA A 315 12.39 10.03 -14.90
N ALA A 316 11.46 9.09 -15.06
CA ALA A 316 10.43 9.18 -16.09
C ALA A 316 9.54 10.43 -15.94
N TRP A 317 9.20 10.83 -14.70
CA TRP A 317 8.47 12.07 -14.46
C TRP A 317 9.31 13.33 -14.71
N LEU A 318 10.63 13.26 -14.48
CA LEU A 318 11.55 14.34 -14.84
C LEU A 318 11.71 14.50 -16.35
N ASP A 319 11.74 13.39 -17.10
CA ASP A 319 11.82 13.39 -18.56
C ASP A 319 10.49 13.82 -19.19
N TRP A 320 9.36 13.42 -18.60
CA TRP A 320 8.03 13.84 -19.05
C TRP A 320 7.87 15.36 -19.06
N LEU A 321 8.50 16.07 -18.11
CA LEU A 321 8.48 17.53 -18.05
C LEU A 321 9.11 18.21 -19.27
N ASP A 322 10.05 17.56 -19.96
CA ASP A 322 10.70 18.13 -21.14
C ASP A 322 9.72 18.26 -22.33
N GLY A 323 8.67 17.44 -22.35
CA GLY A 323 7.58 17.51 -23.33
C GLY A 323 6.46 18.51 -22.98
N GLU A 324 6.45 19.04 -21.76
CA GLU A 324 5.36 19.88 -21.28
C GLU A 324 5.63 21.37 -21.53
N ALA A 325 4.86 21.97 -22.44
CA ALA A 325 5.03 23.37 -22.84
C ALA A 325 5.00 24.37 -21.67
N TRP A 326 4.27 24.05 -20.59
CA TRP A 326 4.18 24.92 -19.40
C TRP A 326 5.41 24.82 -18.48
N ALA A 327 6.23 23.78 -18.61
CA ALA A 327 7.44 23.54 -17.82
C ALA A 327 8.72 23.89 -18.59
N LYS A 328 8.62 24.10 -19.91
CA LYS A 328 9.75 24.37 -20.80
C LYS A 328 10.62 25.52 -20.29
N GLY A 329 11.92 25.26 -20.15
CA GLY A 329 12.92 26.25 -19.72
C GLY A 329 12.93 26.56 -18.22
N MET A 330 12.06 25.92 -17.43
CA MET A 330 12.07 26.09 -15.98
C MET A 330 13.11 25.18 -15.32
N PRO A 331 13.77 25.63 -14.24
CA PRO A 331 14.64 24.78 -13.42
C PRO A 331 13.90 23.53 -12.92
N LYS A 332 14.48 22.35 -13.19
CA LYS A 332 13.98 21.05 -12.71
C LYS A 332 14.63 20.68 -11.39
N VAL A 333 13.82 20.44 -10.37
CA VAL A 333 14.28 20.05 -9.03
C VAL A 333 13.63 18.73 -8.63
N ILE A 334 14.37 17.86 -7.94
CA ILE A 334 13.80 16.67 -7.32
C ILE A 334 13.70 16.85 -5.81
N ILE A 335 12.52 16.53 -5.25
CA ILE A 335 12.26 16.60 -3.81
C ILE A 335 12.02 15.19 -3.29
N GLY A 336 12.74 14.79 -2.26
CA GLY A 336 12.65 13.47 -1.68
C GLY A 336 12.46 13.51 -0.17
N HIS A 337 11.50 12.75 0.36
CA HIS A 337 11.33 12.55 1.80
C HIS A 337 11.80 11.17 2.25
N SER A 338 12.64 11.10 3.29
CA SER A 338 13.14 9.84 3.85
C SER A 338 13.78 8.96 2.74
N LEU A 339 13.24 7.77 2.44
CA LEU A 339 13.67 6.95 1.29
C LEU A 339 13.65 7.73 -0.05
N GLY A 340 12.63 8.55 -0.29
CA GLY A 340 12.58 9.39 -1.50
C GLY A 340 13.74 10.38 -1.57
N GLY A 341 14.31 10.76 -0.43
CA GLY A 341 15.53 11.55 -0.35
C GLY A 341 16.75 10.82 -0.91
N LEU A 342 16.85 9.50 -0.69
CA LEU A 342 17.90 8.68 -1.30
C LEU A 342 17.74 8.63 -2.82
N VAL A 343 16.49 8.57 -3.32
CA VAL A 343 16.19 8.68 -4.76
C VAL A 343 16.62 10.04 -5.31
N ALA A 344 16.30 11.13 -4.60
CA ALA A 344 16.73 12.48 -4.97
C ALA A 344 18.26 12.61 -5.02
N LEU A 345 18.98 12.07 -4.03
CA LEU A 345 20.44 12.04 -4.02
C LEU A 345 20.97 11.23 -5.21
N ARG A 346 20.45 10.02 -5.45
CA ARG A 346 20.87 9.17 -6.57
C ARG A 346 20.67 9.86 -7.91
N LEU A 347 19.50 10.46 -8.15
CA LEU A 347 19.24 11.15 -9.41
C LEU A 347 20.10 12.40 -9.56
N SER A 348 20.32 13.16 -8.49
CA SER A 348 21.26 14.30 -8.51
C SER A 348 22.72 13.93 -8.75
N ALA A 349 23.08 12.65 -8.56
CA ALA A 349 24.41 12.13 -8.83
C ALA A 349 24.61 11.71 -10.28
N VAL A 350 23.54 11.36 -11.00
CA VAL A 350 23.62 10.81 -12.37
C VAL A 350 22.99 11.72 -13.42
N ARG A 351 22.26 12.74 -13.02
CA ARG A 351 21.58 13.70 -13.90
C ARG A 351 22.20 15.09 -13.78
N SER A 352 22.75 15.58 -14.88
CA SER A 352 23.31 16.93 -14.98
C SER A 352 22.27 18.01 -15.31
N ASP A 353 21.06 17.62 -15.73
CA ASP A 353 19.97 18.53 -16.10
C ASP A 353 19.13 19.01 -14.89
N LEU A 354 19.46 18.54 -13.68
CA LEU A 354 18.78 18.97 -12.46
C LEU A 354 19.38 20.28 -11.93
N ALA A 355 18.53 21.29 -11.77
CA ALA A 355 18.89 22.56 -11.16
C ALA A 355 19.06 22.45 -9.63
N GLY A 356 18.55 21.38 -9.01
CA GLY A 356 18.78 21.12 -7.60
C GLY A 356 18.12 19.84 -7.09
N ALA A 357 18.50 19.44 -5.88
CA ALA A 357 17.88 18.37 -5.13
C ALA A 357 17.51 18.86 -3.72
N VAL A 358 16.33 18.48 -3.26
CA VAL A 358 15.83 18.77 -1.91
C VAL A 358 15.61 17.46 -1.18
N VAL A 359 16.26 17.29 -0.03
CA VAL A 359 16.16 16.09 0.81
C VAL A 359 15.53 16.46 2.14
N LEU A 360 14.42 15.79 2.48
CA LEU A 360 13.61 16.05 3.67
C LEU A 360 13.72 14.86 4.62
N ASN A 361 14.27 15.07 5.83
CA ASN A 361 14.44 14.01 6.84
C ASN A 361 15.07 12.72 6.27
N THR A 362 16.15 12.91 5.51
CA THR A 362 16.78 11.86 4.70
C THR A 362 17.98 11.27 5.44
N PRO A 363 18.11 9.93 5.51
CA PRO A 363 19.26 9.28 6.13
C PRO A 363 20.59 9.73 5.50
N GLY A 364 21.58 9.98 6.36
CA GLY A 364 22.97 10.24 6.01
C GLY A 364 23.87 9.01 6.17
N GLY A 365 23.35 7.93 6.77
CA GLY A 365 23.98 6.61 6.83
C GLY A 365 23.23 5.54 6.04
N THR A 366 23.86 4.37 5.90
CA THR A 366 23.25 3.19 5.26
C THR A 366 22.02 2.70 6.02
N LEU A 367 21.26 1.77 5.43
CA LEU A 367 20.14 1.14 6.11
C LEU A 367 20.59 0.44 7.42
N ARG A 368 21.80 -0.15 7.45
CA ARG A 368 22.39 -0.75 8.65
C ARG A 368 22.53 0.26 9.79
N ASN A 369 23.05 1.45 9.49
CA ASN A 369 23.21 2.53 10.46
C ASN A 369 21.84 3.03 10.94
N THR A 370 20.93 3.29 10.00
CA THR A 370 19.59 3.82 10.29
C THR A 370 18.80 2.87 11.18
N THR A 371 18.78 1.57 10.84
CA THR A 371 18.08 0.56 11.65
C THR A 371 18.73 0.37 13.03
N ALA A 372 20.06 0.47 13.13
CA ALA A 372 20.75 0.44 14.42
C ALA A 372 20.39 1.64 15.32
N ILE A 373 20.31 2.85 14.75
CA ILE A 373 19.90 4.07 15.45
C ILE A 373 18.45 3.93 15.94
N GLN A 374 17.54 3.56 15.05
CA GLN A 374 16.12 3.39 15.37
C GLN A 374 15.92 2.33 16.46
N HIS A 375 16.57 1.18 16.33
CA HIS A 375 16.53 0.12 17.34
C HIS A 375 17.04 0.61 18.70
N SER A 376 18.18 1.31 18.73
CA SER A 376 18.75 1.86 19.96
C SER A 376 17.87 2.92 20.60
N TRP A 377 17.13 3.69 19.79
CA TRP A 377 16.12 4.62 20.29
C TRP A 377 14.96 3.86 20.94
N PHE A 378 14.40 2.83 20.29
CA PHE A 378 13.32 2.03 20.88
C PHE A 378 13.75 1.32 22.17
N ALA A 379 14.93 0.70 22.20
CA ALA A 379 15.42 -0.01 23.38
C ALA A 379 15.58 0.88 24.61
N ARG A 380 15.84 2.19 24.43
CA ARG A 380 15.93 3.17 25.52
C ARG A 380 14.59 3.65 26.05
N HIS A 381 13.54 3.65 25.23
CA HIS A 381 12.24 4.24 25.57
C HIS A 381 11.13 3.22 25.80
N MET A 382 11.35 1.96 25.43
CA MET A 382 10.44 0.86 25.73
C MET A 382 10.69 0.36 27.16
N ASP A 383 9.63 0.36 27.97
CA ASP A 383 9.62 -0.25 29.29
C ASP A 383 9.36 -1.77 29.15
N VAL A 384 10.41 -2.49 28.76
CA VAL A 384 10.39 -3.94 28.56
C VAL A 384 11.60 -4.57 29.24
N PRO A 385 11.52 -5.85 29.66
CA PRO A 385 12.65 -6.56 30.27
C PRO A 385 13.90 -6.57 29.38
N ASP A 386 15.09 -6.61 29.99
CA ASP A 386 16.34 -6.63 29.24
C ASP A 386 16.49 -7.86 28.34
N SER A 387 15.83 -8.97 28.67
CA SER A 387 15.73 -10.14 27.80
C SER A 387 15.02 -9.80 26.48
N SER A 388 13.92 -9.04 26.52
CA SER A 388 13.20 -8.57 25.33
C SER A 388 14.05 -7.61 24.50
N LYS A 389 14.84 -6.73 25.13
CA LYS A 389 15.77 -5.83 24.41
C LYS A 389 16.88 -6.63 23.71
N ARG A 390 17.45 -7.64 24.39
CA ARG A 390 18.45 -8.55 23.79
C ARG A 390 17.87 -9.33 22.61
N GLU A 391 16.64 -9.82 22.74
CA GLU A 391 15.97 -10.55 21.66
C GLU A 391 15.67 -9.65 20.46
N ALA A 392 15.18 -8.43 20.67
CA ALA A 392 15.00 -7.47 19.59
C ALA A 392 16.34 -7.12 18.90
N ALA A 393 17.45 -7.06 19.64
CA ALA A 393 18.78 -6.84 19.07
C ALA A 393 19.25 -8.05 18.25
N ARG A 394 18.95 -9.27 18.70
CA ARG A 394 19.20 -10.52 17.95
C ARG A 394 18.40 -10.53 16.66
N LEU A 395 17.09 -10.28 16.72
CA LEU A 395 16.20 -10.23 15.57
C LEU A 395 16.63 -9.16 14.54
N ARG A 396 17.11 -8.00 15.00
CA ARG A 396 17.69 -6.99 14.08
C ARG A 396 18.90 -7.52 13.32
N LYS A 397 19.82 -8.22 14.01
CA LYS A 397 20.99 -8.83 13.36
C LYS A 397 20.57 -9.88 12.33
N VAL A 398 19.65 -10.77 12.72
CA VAL A 398 19.11 -11.81 11.82
C VAL A 398 18.42 -11.18 10.61
N PHE A 399 17.62 -10.13 10.81
CA PHE A 399 16.96 -9.39 9.74
C PHE A 399 17.98 -8.80 8.74
N ILE A 400 19.05 -8.17 9.23
CA ILE A 400 20.11 -7.64 8.36
C ILE A 400 20.82 -8.76 7.60
N THR A 401 21.21 -9.85 8.26
CA THR A 401 21.83 -11.01 7.61
C THR A 401 20.90 -11.65 6.58
N ALA A 402 19.60 -11.75 6.86
CA ALA A 402 18.62 -12.30 5.92
C ALA A 402 18.49 -11.44 4.65
N LEU A 403 18.69 -10.12 4.73
CA LEU A 403 18.69 -9.21 3.57
C LEU A 403 19.94 -9.38 2.69
N GLU A 404 21.06 -9.87 3.23
CA GLU A 404 22.30 -10.10 2.47
C GLU A 404 22.17 -11.29 1.51
N THR A 405 21.26 -12.23 1.82
CA THR A 405 21.09 -13.46 1.05
C THR A 405 20.02 -13.32 -0.04
N ASP A 406 20.11 -14.15 -1.08
CA ASP A 406 19.06 -14.27 -2.11
C ASP A 406 17.98 -15.30 -1.78
N ALA A 407 18.15 -16.08 -0.70
CA ALA A 407 17.18 -17.07 -0.25
C ALA A 407 15.76 -16.48 -0.10
N GLU A 408 14.75 -17.22 -0.59
CA GLU A 408 13.36 -16.84 -0.37
C GLU A 408 13.06 -16.79 1.13
N TRP A 409 12.32 -15.78 1.58
CA TRP A 409 11.87 -15.70 2.97
C TRP A 409 10.59 -16.51 3.15
N THR A 410 10.70 -17.61 3.91
CA THR A 410 9.62 -18.49 4.37
C THR A 410 9.80 -18.75 5.86
N ASP A 411 8.85 -19.39 6.55
CA ASP A 411 9.02 -19.64 7.99
C ASP A 411 10.02 -20.77 8.29
N GLU A 412 10.52 -21.46 7.27
CA GLU A 412 11.65 -22.38 7.36
C GLU A 412 13.01 -21.68 7.16
N THR A 413 13.07 -20.62 6.35
CA THR A 413 14.35 -19.98 6.00
C THR A 413 14.69 -18.78 6.88
N VAL A 414 13.69 -18.15 7.48
CA VAL A 414 13.87 -17.00 8.37
C VAL A 414 12.96 -17.07 9.60
N PRO A 415 13.32 -16.46 10.74
CA PRO A 415 12.43 -16.38 11.88
C PRO A 415 11.09 -15.74 11.51
N VAL A 416 10.04 -16.29 12.12
CA VAL A 416 8.66 -15.90 11.86
C VAL A 416 8.45 -14.40 12.09
N GLU A 417 9.16 -13.81 13.06
CA GLU A 417 9.09 -12.39 13.44
C GLU A 417 9.60 -11.43 12.35
N ILE A 418 10.40 -11.90 11.39
CA ILE A 418 10.94 -11.04 10.31
C ILE A 418 10.17 -11.17 8.99
N LEU A 419 9.35 -12.20 8.83
CA LEU A 419 8.51 -12.37 7.64
C LEU A 419 7.61 -11.16 7.32
N PRO A 420 7.23 -10.27 8.27
CA PRO A 420 6.55 -9.03 7.93
C PRO A 420 7.23 -8.05 7.03
N PHE A 421 8.53 -8.19 6.93
CA PHE A 421 9.32 -7.38 6.04
C PHE A 421 9.54 -8.06 4.69
N LYS A 422 9.02 -9.28 4.44
CA LYS A 422 9.11 -9.98 3.14
C LYS A 422 8.62 -9.09 2.00
N ARG A 423 7.44 -8.48 2.16
CA ARG A 423 6.85 -7.54 1.19
C ARG A 423 7.69 -6.28 0.91
N GLN A 424 8.71 -5.99 1.72
CA GLN A 424 9.65 -4.87 1.53
C GLN A 424 11.07 -5.34 1.24
N ARG A 425 11.30 -6.66 1.18
CA ARG A 425 12.63 -7.27 1.11
C ARG A 425 13.40 -6.78 -0.11
N GLY A 426 12.78 -6.79 -1.30
CA GLY A 426 13.42 -6.34 -2.54
C GLY A 426 13.97 -4.92 -2.41
N LEU A 427 13.13 -4.00 -1.95
CA LEU A 427 13.50 -2.62 -1.68
C LEU A 427 14.59 -2.49 -0.61
N LEU A 428 14.42 -3.10 0.56
CA LEU A 428 15.34 -2.98 1.69
C LEU A 428 16.70 -3.58 1.39
N LYS A 429 16.74 -4.73 0.68
CA LYS A 429 17.97 -5.33 0.16
C LYS A 429 18.68 -4.38 -0.80
N SER A 430 17.96 -3.80 -1.75
CA SER A 430 18.55 -2.92 -2.77
C SER A 430 19.13 -1.60 -2.22
N ILE A 431 18.81 -1.23 -0.98
CA ILE A 431 19.38 -0.06 -0.29
C ILE A 431 20.25 -0.43 0.90
N LEU A 432 20.50 -1.71 1.15
CA LEU A 432 21.15 -2.19 2.38
C LEU A 432 22.50 -1.50 2.60
N ASP A 433 23.32 -1.47 1.54
CA ASP A 433 24.68 -0.92 1.51
C ASP A 433 24.78 0.37 0.69
N LEU A 434 23.64 0.97 0.31
CA LEU A 434 23.63 2.25 -0.37
C LEU A 434 24.18 3.34 0.57
N ASP A 435 25.31 3.95 0.22
CA ASP A 435 25.91 5.04 0.99
C ASP A 435 25.36 6.42 0.56
N PRO A 436 24.54 7.10 1.38
CA PRO A 436 24.03 8.42 1.04
C PRO A 436 25.13 9.48 0.91
N CYS A 437 26.23 9.37 1.66
CA CYS A 437 27.33 10.32 1.59
C CYS A 437 28.09 10.18 0.26
N GLY A 438 28.34 8.96 -0.21
CA GLY A 438 28.84 8.70 -1.55
C GLY A 438 27.95 9.31 -2.65
N LEU A 439 26.62 9.22 -2.52
CA LEU A 439 25.69 9.87 -3.46
C LEU A 439 25.78 11.41 -3.40
N VAL A 440 25.96 11.98 -2.21
CA VAL A 440 26.17 13.43 -2.07
C VAL A 440 27.43 13.86 -2.81
N GLY A 441 28.54 13.14 -2.59
CA GLY A 441 29.85 13.46 -3.18
C GLY A 441 29.90 13.25 -4.70
N ALA A 442 29.11 12.32 -5.23
CA ALA A 442 29.03 12.07 -6.67
C ALA A 442 28.16 13.10 -7.43
N GLY A 443 27.28 13.85 -6.75
CA GLY A 443 26.38 14.80 -7.40
C GLY A 443 26.89 16.23 -7.43
N SER A 444 26.57 16.95 -8.50
CA SER A 444 26.95 18.35 -8.71
C SER A 444 25.80 19.33 -8.51
N ALA A 445 24.55 18.90 -8.71
CA ALA A 445 23.38 19.76 -8.55
C ALA A 445 23.27 20.33 -7.13
N PRO A 446 22.98 21.62 -6.92
CA PRO A 446 22.82 22.21 -5.61
C PRO A 446 21.89 21.41 -4.68
N LEU A 447 22.25 21.29 -3.40
CA LEU A 447 21.57 20.44 -2.42
C LEU A 447 20.93 21.26 -1.30
N LEU A 448 19.61 21.16 -1.13
CA LEU A 448 18.90 21.67 0.04
C LEU A 448 18.56 20.51 0.98
N ILE A 449 19.05 20.56 2.21
CA ILE A 449 18.79 19.59 3.27
C ILE A 449 17.81 20.22 4.24
N VAL A 450 16.70 19.55 4.53
CA VAL A 450 15.69 20.00 5.50
C VAL A 450 15.49 18.91 6.53
N GLN A 451 15.65 19.24 7.80
CA GLN A 451 15.67 18.27 8.87
C GLN A 451 14.84 18.76 10.06
N GLY A 452 13.90 17.94 10.53
CA GLY A 452 13.22 18.15 11.80
C GLY A 452 14.17 17.88 12.97
N GLN A 453 14.26 18.82 13.91
CA GLN A 453 15.14 18.67 15.09
C GLN A 453 14.68 17.56 16.05
N ASN A 454 13.37 17.24 16.05
CA ASN A 454 12.77 16.21 16.90
C ASN A 454 12.49 14.92 16.10
N ASP A 455 13.15 14.73 14.96
CA ASP A 455 13.06 13.50 14.20
C ASP A 455 13.81 12.36 14.91
N ILE A 456 13.05 11.33 15.27
CA ILE A 456 13.54 10.13 15.95
C ILE A 456 13.82 8.96 15.00
N GLN A 457 13.33 9.03 13.75
CA GLN A 457 13.59 8.00 12.74
C GLN A 457 14.90 8.25 12.01
N VAL A 458 15.18 9.53 11.75
CA VAL A 458 16.40 10.01 11.11
C VAL A 458 16.90 11.21 11.93
N PRO A 459 17.85 11.01 12.86
CA PRO A 459 18.25 12.07 13.79
C PRO A 459 18.96 13.22 13.06
N PRO A 460 19.00 14.44 13.64
CA PRO A 460 19.62 15.60 12.99
C PRO A 460 21.10 15.46 12.62
N GLY A 461 21.81 14.53 13.28
CA GLY A 461 23.19 14.19 12.94
C GLY A 461 23.36 13.72 11.49
N ASP A 462 22.36 13.02 10.92
CA ASP A 462 22.37 12.58 9.53
C ASP A 462 22.40 13.76 8.55
N ALA A 463 21.56 14.77 8.78
CA ALA A 463 21.52 15.99 7.97
C ALA A 463 22.84 16.78 8.02
N ARG A 464 23.45 16.88 9.20
CA ARG A 464 24.77 17.52 9.36
C ARG A 464 25.88 16.74 8.67
N ARG A 465 25.81 15.41 8.69
CA ARG A 465 26.74 14.53 7.96
C ARG A 465 26.63 14.77 6.45
N LEU A 466 25.41 14.78 5.90
CA LEU A 466 25.17 15.08 4.49
C LEU A 466 25.71 16.47 4.10
N LEU A 467 25.50 17.49 4.94
CA LEU A 467 26.02 18.85 4.71
C LEU A 467 27.55 18.88 4.70
N ALA A 468 28.19 18.23 5.67
CA ALA A 468 29.65 18.15 5.75
C ALA A 468 30.24 17.46 4.51
N THR A 469 29.64 16.35 4.07
CA THR A 469 30.05 15.67 2.84
C THR A 469 29.89 16.55 1.60
N ALA A 470 28.77 17.28 1.48
CA ALA A 470 28.57 18.20 0.37
C ALA A 470 29.64 19.30 0.32
N ARG A 471 29.99 19.87 1.47
CA ARG A 471 31.07 20.87 1.59
C ARG A 471 32.42 20.29 1.18
N ASN A 472 32.77 19.09 1.66
CA ASN A 472 34.02 18.42 1.31
C ASN A 472 34.12 18.11 -0.19
N ALA A 473 32.97 17.83 -0.84
CA ALA A 473 32.89 17.60 -2.28
C ALA A 473 32.74 18.89 -3.10
N ASN A 474 32.86 20.08 -2.49
CA ASN A 474 32.62 21.39 -3.12
C ASN A 474 31.23 21.52 -3.79
N ARG A 475 30.25 20.74 -3.35
CA ARG A 475 28.87 20.82 -3.80
C ARG A 475 28.15 21.94 -3.04
N ARG A 476 27.54 22.88 -3.76
CA ARG A 476 26.69 23.93 -3.15
C ARG A 476 25.59 23.28 -2.33
N ALA A 477 25.58 23.51 -1.02
CA ALA A 477 24.58 22.93 -0.14
C ALA A 477 24.12 23.89 0.98
N LYS A 478 22.86 23.75 1.38
CA LYS A 478 22.23 24.51 2.46
C LYS A 478 21.45 23.58 3.38
N LEU A 479 21.51 23.82 4.68
CA LEU A 479 20.77 23.06 5.70
C LEU A 479 19.73 23.97 6.37
N ILE A 480 18.50 23.47 6.50
CA ILE A 480 17.44 24.01 7.32
C ILE A 480 17.17 23.01 8.45
N GLU A 481 17.57 23.34 9.67
CA GLU A 481 17.16 22.60 10.88
C GLU A 481 15.86 23.21 11.43
N ALA A 482 14.76 22.49 11.25
CA ALA A 482 13.43 22.94 11.62
C ALA A 482 13.14 22.60 13.09
N CYS A 483 13.16 23.65 13.93
CA CYS A 483 13.01 23.53 15.38
C CYS A 483 11.65 22.91 15.79
N GLY A 484 11.73 21.92 16.69
CA GLY A 484 10.59 21.23 17.27
C GLY A 484 9.78 20.37 16.31
N LEU A 485 10.26 20.11 15.09
CA LEU A 485 9.55 19.30 14.10
C LEU A 485 10.08 17.86 14.04
N ASP A 486 9.18 16.91 13.83
CA ASP A 486 9.51 15.49 13.73
C ASP A 486 9.75 15.00 12.29
N HIS A 487 9.77 13.68 12.11
CA HIS A 487 9.93 13.03 10.81
C HIS A 487 8.89 13.44 9.77
N LEU A 488 7.69 13.88 10.17
CA LEU A 488 6.66 14.38 9.24
C LEU A 488 6.73 15.90 9.03
N LEU A 489 7.79 16.54 9.51
CA LEU A 489 7.98 18.00 9.55
C LEU A 489 6.84 18.73 10.28
N ARG A 490 6.32 18.11 11.34
CA ARG A 490 5.23 18.64 12.16
C ARG A 490 5.71 18.85 13.58
N ARG A 491 5.18 19.86 14.27
CA ARG A 491 5.51 20.12 15.68
C ARG A 491 5.27 18.88 16.52
N ASN A 492 6.28 18.42 17.26
CA ASN A 492 6.19 17.28 18.15
C ASN A 492 7.10 17.50 19.35
N ASP A 493 6.52 17.91 20.45
CA ASP A 493 7.18 18.12 21.74
C ASP A 493 7.06 16.90 22.67
N ALA A 494 6.37 15.83 22.22
CA ALA A 494 6.21 14.64 23.02
C ALA A 494 7.52 13.84 23.12
N GLU A 495 7.75 13.30 24.32
CA GLU A 495 8.91 12.47 24.63
C GLU A 495 8.57 10.97 24.58
N GLY A 496 9.62 10.14 24.46
CA GLY A 496 9.51 8.68 24.43
C GLY A 496 8.54 8.16 23.38
N LEU A 497 7.83 7.07 23.69
CA LEU A 497 6.92 6.42 22.75
C LEU A 497 5.72 7.30 22.34
N ARG A 498 5.39 8.35 23.10
CA ARG A 498 4.34 9.31 22.72
C ARG A 498 4.73 10.10 21.48
N ALA A 499 6.03 10.33 21.24
CA ALA A 499 6.53 10.97 20.02
C ALA A 499 6.05 10.26 18.75
N ILE A 500 6.08 8.92 18.73
CA ILE A 500 5.61 8.10 17.60
C ILE A 500 4.08 8.12 17.52
N LYS A 501 3.40 7.97 18.67
CA LYS A 501 1.92 7.97 18.72
C LYS A 501 1.33 9.26 18.15
N ASN A 502 2.02 10.39 18.32
CA ASN A 502 1.58 11.68 17.76
C ASN A 502 1.53 11.73 16.23
N TYR A 503 2.10 10.76 15.51
CA TYR A 503 2.09 10.77 14.04
C TYR A 503 0.67 10.61 13.49
N VAL A 504 -0.23 9.96 14.24
CA VAL A 504 -1.63 9.77 13.86
C VAL A 504 -2.50 11.01 14.15
N ASP A 505 -1.99 12.01 14.88
CA ASP A 505 -2.78 13.22 15.20
C ASP A 505 -3.01 14.07 13.94
N ARG A 506 -4.25 14.02 13.48
CA ARG A 506 -4.74 14.68 12.26
C ARG A 506 -4.87 16.19 12.40
N ARG A 507 -4.62 16.79 13.57
CA ARG A 507 -4.63 18.24 13.78
C ARG A 507 -3.28 18.88 13.50
N ARG A 508 -2.21 18.10 13.58
CA ARG A 508 -0.84 18.57 13.35
C ARG A 508 -0.65 18.95 11.88
N ARG A 509 0.05 20.06 11.63
CA ARG A 509 0.31 20.61 10.30
C ARG A 509 1.80 20.91 10.15
N ILE A 510 2.28 20.83 8.91
CA ILE A 510 3.60 21.36 8.56
C ILE A 510 3.49 22.88 8.67
N PRO A 511 4.36 23.55 9.45
CA PRO A 511 4.28 25.00 9.60
C PRO A 511 4.45 25.72 8.26
N ILE A 512 3.55 26.68 7.96
CA ILE A 512 3.63 27.49 6.73
C ILE A 512 4.96 28.25 6.65
N ALA A 513 5.49 28.69 7.79
CA ALA A 513 6.80 29.34 7.87
C ALA A 513 7.93 28.44 7.34
N LEU A 514 7.90 27.13 7.63
CA LEU A 514 8.86 26.19 7.08
C LEU A 514 8.67 26.03 5.57
N ILE A 515 7.43 25.90 5.08
CA ILE A 515 7.15 25.79 3.64
C ILE A 515 7.72 27.00 2.88
N ARG A 516 7.51 28.22 3.40
CA ARG A 516 8.09 29.45 2.84
C ARG A 516 9.61 29.46 2.87
N GLN A 517 10.21 28.99 3.95
CA GLN A 517 11.66 28.89 4.07
C GLN A 517 12.25 27.89 3.07
N ILE A 518 11.59 26.73 2.88
CA ILE A 518 11.95 25.75 1.85
C ILE A 518 11.80 26.37 0.47
N ALA A 519 10.68 27.03 0.17
CA ALA A 519 10.44 27.66 -1.13
C ALA A 519 11.50 28.71 -1.48
N LYS A 520 11.84 29.59 -0.52
CA LYS A 520 12.91 30.57 -0.70
C LYS A 520 14.25 29.89 -0.95
N ALA A 521 14.64 28.94 -0.10
CA ALA A 521 15.91 28.24 -0.24
C ALA A 521 15.99 27.39 -1.53
N LEU A 522 14.87 26.83 -1.98
CA LEU A 522 14.76 26.07 -3.22
C LEU A 522 15.00 26.97 -4.43
N LYS A 523 14.36 28.14 -4.49
CA LYS A 523 14.62 29.15 -5.52
C LYS A 523 16.09 29.60 -5.49
N ASP A 524 16.63 29.89 -4.30
CA ASP A 524 18.03 30.29 -4.18
C ASP A 524 18.99 29.24 -4.78
N ILE A 525 18.68 27.94 -4.68
CA ILE A 525 19.57 26.88 -5.22
C ILE A 525 19.30 26.56 -6.69
N ALA A 526 18.09 26.77 -7.19
CA ALA A 526 17.70 26.44 -8.56
C ALA A 526 18.18 27.46 -9.61
N GLY A 527 18.63 28.64 -9.16
CA GLY A 527 18.94 29.79 -10.02
C GLY A 527 17.72 30.68 -10.22
#